data_AF-A0A9K3LX96-F1
#
_entry.id   AF-A0A9K3LX96-F1
#
_cell.length_a   1.000
_cell.length_b   1.000
_cell.length_c   1.000
_cell.angle_alpha   90.00
_cell.angle_beta   90.00
_cell.angle_gamma   90.00
#
_symmetry.space_group_name_H-M   'P 1'
#
loop_
_entity.id
_entity.type
_entity.pdbx_description
1 polymer ?
#
loop_
_entity_poly.entity_id
_entity_poly.type
_entity_poly.pdbx_seq_one_letter_code
_entity_poly.pdbx_strand_id
1 'polypeptide(L)'
;MGAPRGGREVDPLLVKDQRTANIMMVKGPNSSSSLNDRRRRFFCCRCPEGRSAITTTALVAVIIFSAALVYLFVVMEEKGDFDVGPIIIDESVLPDDKDQVEVSPKGVYSVRYVPRNESPLNSSNSNVLNNQTTATTLGHPFDKNFADLALMMLPPWYTASRMAMNDVLLADKMDPSNVKNARQVLLTTRDLLDVFSPVYPTRSLWGSVRSLYKDGYELVGYYQDLDHAHVAFSPKLWEQRKKDVLKWKYNFESFDSHHDIHTFLSKNVDTEGCYDHSESHLFWGELDGYLPCGSDMATASLQKLVAVQLNNAMDLLDPILNLDTVLRVEDQELFHDFRKEVRSVLDEWDLFGTVLFPTANRSGSPVHSSLKTLKSAHQRLGKINDNWTAYHLYLIRHEHKDERKRLAIQINTAWDDFKDWVTTTNLPGAIQSLLDEIAS
;
A
#
# COMPACT_ATOMS: atom_id res chain seq x y z
N MET A 1 34.79 34.76 11.59
CA MET A 1 33.36 34.54 11.84
C MET A 1 32.83 33.58 10.78
N GLY A 2 32.81 32.29 11.07
CA GLY A 2 32.30 31.25 10.16
C GLY A 2 30.97 30.73 10.70
N ALA A 3 29.91 30.79 9.90
CA ALA A 3 28.61 30.27 10.26
C ALA A 3 28.64 28.73 10.39
N PRO A 4 27.95 28.13 11.37
CA PRO A 4 27.95 26.69 11.54
C PRO A 4 27.07 26.04 10.45
N ARG A 5 27.59 25.00 9.81
CA ARG A 5 26.84 24.17 8.86
C ARG A 5 25.83 23.35 9.65
N GLY A 6 24.54 23.64 9.44
CA GLY A 6 23.45 22.84 9.98
C GLY A 6 23.53 21.41 9.45
N GLY A 7 23.59 20.44 10.37
CA GLY A 7 23.45 19.02 10.04
C GLY A 7 22.10 18.78 9.38
N ARG A 8 22.08 18.03 8.27
CA ARG A 8 20.84 17.48 7.74
C ARG A 8 20.41 16.36 8.67
N GLU A 9 19.30 16.60 9.35
CA GLU A 9 18.50 15.57 10.00
C GLU A 9 18.09 14.55 8.91
N VAL A 10 18.57 13.32 9.03
CA VAL A 10 18.23 12.22 8.12
C VAL A 10 16.90 11.68 8.59
N ASP A 11 15.89 11.71 7.72
CA ASP A 11 14.53 11.24 8.05
C ASP A 11 14.51 9.70 8.15
N PRO A 12 14.22 9.14 9.33
CA PRO A 12 14.28 7.71 9.58
C PRO A 12 13.11 6.91 9.00
N LEU A 13 12.08 7.57 8.45
CA LEU A 13 11.00 6.90 7.72
C LEU A 13 11.37 6.53 6.27
N LEU A 14 12.55 6.95 5.79
CA LEU A 14 13.10 6.67 4.46
C LEU A 14 13.97 5.40 4.40
N VAL A 15 13.82 4.46 5.34
CA VAL A 15 14.45 3.13 5.22
C VAL A 15 13.76 2.39 4.07
N LYS A 16 14.41 2.43 2.91
CA LYS A 16 13.98 1.79 1.66
C LYS A 16 13.61 0.32 1.89
N ASP A 17 12.53 -0.10 1.24
CA ASP A 17 12.31 -1.49 0.78
C ASP A 17 13.55 -1.95 0.00
N GLN A 18 14.50 -2.60 0.67
CA GLN A 18 15.64 -3.29 0.05
C GLN A 18 15.67 -4.78 0.38
N ARG A 19 14.59 -5.35 0.95
CA ARG A 19 14.57 -6.77 1.33
C ARG A 19 13.20 -7.42 1.14
N THR A 20 12.77 -7.55 -0.10
CA THR A 20 11.77 -8.57 -0.49
C THR A 20 12.41 -9.51 -1.50
N ALA A 21 13.40 -10.27 -1.03
CA ALA A 21 13.96 -11.46 -1.68
C ALA A 21 14.86 -12.14 -0.65
N ASN A 22 14.27 -12.82 0.35
CA ASN A 22 14.84 -13.94 1.09
C ASN A 22 13.88 -14.36 2.22
N ILE A 23 12.73 -14.93 1.86
CA ILE A 23 12.06 -15.87 2.76
C ILE A 23 12.83 -17.19 2.63
N MET A 24 13.75 -17.42 3.57
CA MET A 24 14.44 -18.69 3.72
C MET A 24 13.43 -19.75 4.16
N MET A 25 13.08 -20.67 3.27
CA MET A 25 12.47 -21.93 3.69
C MET A 25 13.45 -22.70 4.57
N VAL A 26 13.10 -22.86 5.85
CA VAL A 26 13.76 -23.79 6.76
C VAL A 26 13.40 -25.22 6.33
N LYS A 27 14.30 -25.87 5.58
CA LYS A 27 14.21 -27.31 5.34
C LYS A 27 14.56 -28.08 6.61
N GLY A 28 13.55 -28.68 7.25
CA GLY A 28 13.74 -29.70 8.27
C GLY A 28 14.31 -31.01 7.67
N PRO A 29 15.04 -31.83 8.46
CA PRO A 29 15.78 -32.96 7.94
C PRO A 29 14.96 -34.25 7.84
N ASN A 30 15.23 -34.99 6.76
CA ASN A 30 15.11 -36.45 6.59
C ASN A 30 13.74 -37.13 6.75
N SER A 31 13.20 -37.60 5.62
CA SER A 31 13.03 -39.04 5.45
C SER A 31 13.15 -39.45 3.97
N SER A 32 13.86 -40.55 3.78
CA SER A 32 14.28 -41.18 2.54
C SER A 32 13.15 -41.93 1.83
N SER A 33 13.03 -41.80 0.50
CA SER A 33 12.88 -42.96 -0.41
C SER A 33 12.90 -42.58 -1.90
N SER A 34 13.87 -43.20 -2.58
CA SER A 34 13.87 -43.77 -3.94
C SER A 34 13.38 -42.97 -5.17
N LEU A 35 14.37 -42.69 -6.04
CA LEU A 35 14.47 -43.11 -7.45
C LEU A 35 13.42 -42.63 -8.48
N ASN A 36 13.83 -41.68 -9.31
CA ASN A 36 13.95 -41.78 -10.79
C ASN A 36 14.12 -40.36 -11.37
N ASP A 37 15.34 -39.91 -11.62
CA ASP A 37 15.98 -39.96 -12.94
C ASP A 37 15.07 -39.51 -14.12
N ARG A 38 15.19 -38.23 -14.49
CA ARG A 38 15.19 -37.81 -15.90
C ARG A 38 15.82 -36.44 -16.09
N ARG A 39 17.07 -36.49 -16.55
CA ARG A 39 17.86 -35.42 -17.15
C ARG A 39 17.08 -34.66 -18.24
N ARG A 40 17.05 -33.32 -18.19
CA ARG A 40 17.18 -32.48 -19.39
C ARG A 40 18.16 -31.34 -19.12
N ARG A 41 19.13 -31.24 -20.03
CA ARG A 41 20.21 -30.25 -20.08
C ARG A 41 19.68 -29.01 -20.80
N PHE A 42 20.06 -27.83 -20.33
CA PHE A 42 20.33 -26.70 -21.21
C PHE A 42 21.70 -26.12 -20.88
N PHE A 43 22.47 -25.90 -21.94
CA PHE A 43 23.87 -25.50 -21.95
C PHE A 43 23.96 -23.98 -22.21
N CYS A 44 25.01 -23.40 -21.63
CA CYS A 44 25.76 -22.22 -22.09
C CYS A 44 25.17 -20.81 -21.94
N CYS A 45 25.77 -20.06 -21.01
CA CYS A 45 26.61 -18.89 -21.35
C CYS A 45 27.77 -18.78 -20.34
N ARG A 46 29.01 -18.93 -20.84
CA ARG A 46 30.27 -18.66 -20.13
C ARG A 46 30.66 -17.20 -20.38
N CYS A 47 31.05 -16.48 -19.34
CA CYS A 47 31.97 -15.33 -19.41
C CYS A 47 32.79 -15.24 -18.11
N PRO A 48 33.99 -14.61 -18.15
CA PRO A 48 35.17 -15.11 -17.43
C PRO A 48 35.43 -14.46 -16.07
N GLU A 49 36.15 -15.22 -15.25
CA GLU A 49 36.74 -14.84 -13.97
C GLU A 49 37.76 -13.71 -14.11
N GLY A 50 37.69 -12.71 -13.23
CA GLY A 50 38.74 -11.72 -13.07
C GLY A 50 38.43 -10.68 -12.00
N ARG A 51 39.24 -10.72 -10.92
CA ARG A 51 39.58 -9.66 -9.93
C ARG A 51 39.21 -9.98 -8.48
N SER A 52 40.08 -10.77 -7.84
CA SER A 52 40.29 -10.80 -6.38
C SER A 52 41.46 -9.88 -6.04
N ALA A 53 41.17 -8.67 -5.53
CA ALA A 53 42.15 -7.77 -4.89
C ALA A 53 41.48 -6.59 -4.14
N ILE A 54 40.18 -6.32 -4.35
CA ILE A 54 39.49 -5.15 -3.78
C ILE A 54 38.86 -5.44 -2.40
N THR A 55 38.67 -6.71 -2.04
CA THR A 55 37.92 -7.10 -0.84
C THR A 55 38.69 -6.93 0.48
N THR A 56 40.03 -7.02 0.47
CA THR A 56 40.82 -6.98 1.70
C THR A 56 40.96 -5.56 2.26
N THR A 57 41.12 -4.55 1.39
CA THR A 57 41.29 -3.15 1.81
C THR A 57 39.99 -2.56 2.35
N ALA A 58 38.84 -2.94 1.77
CA ALA A 58 37.53 -2.53 2.26
C ALA A 58 37.23 -3.11 3.65
N LEU A 59 37.60 -4.37 3.90
CA LEU A 59 37.38 -5.03 5.18
C LEU A 59 38.19 -4.37 6.32
N VAL A 60 39.44 -4.01 6.06
CA VAL A 60 40.30 -3.32 7.04
C VAL A 60 39.77 -1.92 7.37
N ALA A 61 39.26 -1.19 6.37
CA ALA A 61 38.66 0.13 6.58
C ALA A 61 37.40 0.06 7.47
N VAL A 62 36.55 -0.96 7.27
CA VAL A 62 35.35 -1.16 8.10
C VAL A 62 35.73 -1.48 9.54
N ILE A 63 36.70 -2.35 9.78
CA ILE A 63 37.14 -2.71 11.14
C ILE A 63 37.70 -1.50 11.90
N ILE A 64 38.54 -0.69 11.24
CA ILE A 64 39.11 0.53 11.85
C ILE A 64 38.00 1.53 12.19
N PHE A 65 37.02 1.70 11.29
CA PHE A 65 35.92 2.63 11.50
C PHE A 65 34.98 2.19 12.64
N SER A 66 34.69 0.89 12.74
CA SER A 66 33.90 0.31 13.83
C SER A 66 34.60 0.45 15.18
N ALA A 67 35.92 0.23 15.25
CA ALA A 67 36.68 0.39 16.49
C ALA A 67 36.72 1.86 16.95
N ALA A 68 36.83 2.81 16.03
CA ALA A 68 36.79 4.24 16.34
C ALA A 68 35.43 4.69 16.86
N LEU A 69 34.32 4.14 16.33
CA LEU A 69 32.96 4.43 16.79
C LEU A 69 32.69 3.90 18.20
N VAL A 70 33.15 2.68 18.52
CA VAL A 70 33.04 2.12 19.87
C VAL A 70 33.86 2.93 20.87
N TYR A 71 35.09 3.34 20.50
CA TYR A 71 35.91 4.20 21.35
C TYR A 71 35.25 5.57 21.60
N LEU A 72 34.62 6.16 20.58
CA LEU A 72 33.90 7.43 20.73
C LEU A 72 32.70 7.28 21.70
N PHE A 73 31.98 6.17 21.62
CA PHE A 73 30.83 5.89 22.49
C PHE A 73 31.24 5.74 23.95
N VAL A 74 32.31 4.99 24.23
CA VAL A 74 32.83 4.79 25.59
C VAL A 74 33.32 6.11 26.20
N VAL A 75 33.95 6.98 25.41
CA VAL A 75 34.45 8.29 25.87
C VAL A 75 33.31 9.29 26.12
N MET A 76 32.17 9.14 25.45
CA MET A 76 31.00 10.01 25.65
C MET A 76 30.19 9.64 26.90
N GLU A 77 30.23 8.39 27.34
CA GLU A 77 29.49 7.90 28.52
C GLU A 77 30.16 8.28 29.85
N GLU A 78 31.48 8.48 29.87
CA GLU A 78 32.25 8.84 31.09
C GLU A 78 32.09 10.29 31.58
N LYS A 79 31.29 11.15 30.93
CA LYS A 79 31.23 12.60 31.27
C LYS A 79 29.85 13.18 31.60
N GLY A 80 28.87 12.35 31.99
CA GLY A 80 27.49 12.81 32.24
C GLY A 80 27.02 12.70 33.69
N ASP A 81 27.65 13.42 34.62
CA ASP A 81 27.05 13.71 35.93
C ASP A 81 25.79 14.58 35.75
N PHE A 82 24.62 14.07 36.14
CA PHE A 82 23.44 14.90 36.36
C PHE A 82 22.62 14.36 37.54
N ASP A 83 22.76 15.06 38.66
CA ASP A 83 21.98 14.91 39.88
C ASP A 83 20.64 15.65 39.72
N VAL A 84 19.53 14.96 39.94
CA VAL A 84 18.19 15.56 39.94
C VAL A 84 17.47 15.12 41.21
N GLY A 85 17.39 16.05 42.17
CA GLY A 85 16.64 15.88 43.40
C GLY A 85 15.12 15.71 43.18
N PRO A 86 14.39 15.24 44.20
CA PRO A 86 12.99 14.87 44.06
C PRO A 86 12.08 16.09 43.98
N ILE A 87 11.20 16.13 42.97
CA ILE A 87 10.09 17.07 42.88
C ILE A 87 8.83 16.35 43.37
N ILE A 88 8.22 16.90 44.42
CA ILE A 88 6.89 16.53 44.94
C ILE A 88 5.86 17.31 44.11
N ILE A 89 4.86 16.63 43.54
CA ILE A 89 3.71 17.26 42.91
C ILE A 89 2.47 16.92 43.72
N ASP A 90 1.76 17.98 44.08
CA ASP A 90 0.52 18.04 44.85
C ASP A 90 -0.68 17.80 43.91
N GLU A 91 -1.52 16.82 44.24
CA GLU A 91 -2.76 16.50 43.53
C GLU A 91 -3.93 17.21 44.21
N SER A 92 -4.50 18.23 43.56
CA SER A 92 -5.86 18.65 43.91
C SER A 92 -6.64 19.29 42.72
N VAL A 93 -7.79 18.67 42.45
CA VAL A 93 -9.07 19.21 41.90
C VAL A 93 -9.24 19.44 40.36
N LEU A 94 -9.87 18.45 39.71
CA LEU A 94 -11.09 18.43 38.83
C LEU A 94 -11.69 19.77 38.27
N PRO A 95 -12.44 19.81 37.13
CA PRO A 95 -13.49 18.82 36.80
C PRO A 95 -13.75 18.42 35.33
N ASP A 96 -14.43 17.26 35.26
CA ASP A 96 -15.50 16.80 34.37
C ASP A 96 -16.10 17.84 33.41
N ASP A 97 -16.15 17.54 32.11
CA ASP A 97 -17.19 18.09 31.24
C ASP A 97 -17.59 17.12 30.12
N LYS A 98 -18.91 16.97 30.00
CA LYS A 98 -19.63 16.06 29.12
C LYS A 98 -19.99 16.76 27.80
N ASP A 99 -20.34 15.92 26.83
CA ASP A 99 -21.16 16.22 25.65
C ASP A 99 -20.53 17.13 24.57
N GLN A 100 -19.88 16.49 23.58
CA GLN A 100 -19.92 17.00 22.21
C GLN A 100 -20.41 15.92 21.24
N VAL A 101 -21.57 16.24 20.64
CA VAL A 101 -22.22 15.52 19.56
C VAL A 101 -21.44 15.76 18.27
N GLU A 102 -20.79 14.72 17.76
CA GLU A 102 -20.04 14.78 16.51
C GLU A 102 -21.00 14.66 15.32
N VAL A 103 -21.20 15.77 14.61
CA VAL A 103 -21.97 15.81 13.36
C VAL A 103 -21.07 15.31 12.22
N SER A 104 -21.30 14.07 11.79
CA SER A 104 -20.63 13.44 10.66
C SER A 104 -20.91 14.17 9.33
N PRO A 105 -19.90 14.62 8.57
CA PRO A 105 -20.11 15.12 7.23
C PRO A 105 -20.31 13.95 6.26
N LYS A 106 -21.57 13.76 5.84
CA LYS A 106 -21.94 12.91 4.69
C LYS A 106 -21.44 13.56 3.41
N GLY A 107 -20.53 12.90 2.71
CA GLY A 107 -20.05 13.36 1.40
C GLY A 107 -18.98 12.48 0.78
N VAL A 108 -19.16 11.16 0.75
CA VAL A 108 -18.31 10.28 -0.08
C VAL A 108 -18.96 10.18 -1.46
N TYR A 109 -18.37 10.86 -2.45
CA TYR A 109 -18.65 10.57 -3.85
C TYR A 109 -18.07 9.19 -4.16
N SER A 110 -18.89 8.15 -4.07
CA SER A 110 -18.63 6.92 -4.80
C SER A 110 -18.70 7.29 -6.28
N VAL A 111 -17.55 7.31 -6.96
CA VAL A 111 -17.52 7.29 -8.42
C VAL A 111 -17.95 5.88 -8.84
N ARG A 112 -19.24 5.57 -8.69
CA ARG A 112 -19.86 4.53 -9.51
C ARG A 112 -19.82 5.07 -10.93
N TYR A 113 -19.19 4.31 -11.82
CA TYR A 113 -19.36 4.51 -13.25
C TYR A 113 -20.86 4.29 -13.57
N VAL A 114 -21.62 5.39 -13.59
CA VAL A 114 -22.92 5.46 -14.22
C VAL A 114 -22.68 6.16 -15.55
N PRO A 115 -22.96 5.52 -16.70
CA PRO A 115 -22.92 6.21 -17.98
C PRO A 115 -23.79 7.47 -17.88
N ARG A 116 -23.15 8.63 -17.96
CA ARG A 116 -23.80 9.93 -17.73
C ARG A 116 -24.59 10.31 -18.98
N ASN A 117 -25.88 10.00 -19.01
CA ASN A 117 -26.84 10.78 -19.79
C ASN A 117 -27.30 11.95 -18.91
N GLU A 118 -26.74 13.13 -19.17
CA GLU A 118 -27.26 14.42 -18.67
C GLU A 118 -28.63 14.68 -19.33
N SER A 119 -29.66 15.30 -18.77
CA SER A 119 -29.82 16.30 -17.71
C SER A 119 -31.31 16.41 -17.30
N PRO A 120 -31.66 17.13 -16.21
CA PRO A 120 -33.04 17.35 -15.78
C PRO A 120 -33.78 18.42 -16.62
N LEU A 121 -35.10 18.26 -16.67
CA LEU A 121 -36.09 19.05 -17.40
C LEU A 121 -36.03 20.58 -17.20
N ASN A 122 -36.07 21.29 -18.35
CA ASN A 122 -36.86 22.49 -18.72
C ASN A 122 -36.07 23.74 -19.16
N SER A 123 -35.96 23.97 -20.47
CA SER A 123 -36.79 24.96 -21.19
C SER A 123 -36.35 25.15 -22.66
N SER A 124 -37.35 25.12 -23.55
CA SER A 124 -37.48 25.86 -24.81
C SER A 124 -36.42 25.78 -25.93
N ASN A 125 -36.84 25.11 -27.02
CA ASN A 125 -36.53 25.39 -28.43
C ASN A 125 -35.07 25.64 -28.87
N SER A 126 -34.46 24.60 -29.44
CA SER A 126 -33.65 24.74 -30.66
C SER A 126 -33.39 23.38 -31.30
N ASN A 127 -33.82 23.24 -32.55
CA ASN A 127 -33.46 22.16 -33.48
C ASN A 127 -31.94 22.08 -33.64
N VAL A 128 -31.29 21.03 -33.10
CA VAL A 128 -29.90 20.67 -33.44
C VAL A 128 -29.74 19.14 -33.41
N LEU A 129 -29.48 18.60 -34.60
CA LEU A 129 -28.73 17.38 -34.92
C LEU A 129 -28.83 16.17 -33.98
N ASN A 130 -29.63 15.18 -34.42
CA ASN A 130 -29.55 13.79 -33.98
C ASN A 130 -28.15 13.20 -34.25
N ASN A 131 -27.24 13.30 -33.29
CA ASN A 131 -26.15 12.36 -33.16
C ASN A 131 -26.58 11.26 -32.19
N GLN A 132 -27.30 10.28 -32.73
CA GLN A 132 -27.37 8.94 -32.14
C GLN A 132 -25.96 8.35 -32.23
N THR A 133 -25.10 8.69 -31.27
CA THR A 133 -23.99 7.80 -30.92
C THR A 133 -24.67 6.55 -30.42
N THR A 134 -24.70 5.53 -31.27
CA THR A 134 -25.09 4.18 -30.91
C THR A 134 -24.45 3.88 -29.57
N ALA A 135 -25.27 3.72 -28.53
CA ALA A 135 -24.90 2.97 -27.34
C ALA A 135 -24.57 1.57 -27.86
N THR A 136 -23.35 1.44 -28.35
CA THR A 136 -22.75 0.18 -28.74
C THR A 136 -22.89 -0.64 -27.50
N THR A 137 -23.63 -1.74 -27.61
CA THR A 137 -23.86 -2.73 -26.57
C THR A 137 -22.54 -2.95 -25.85
N LEU A 138 -22.31 -2.22 -24.76
CA LEU A 138 -21.15 -2.40 -23.89
C LEU A 138 -21.48 -3.74 -23.27
N GLY A 139 -20.99 -4.79 -23.93
CA GLY A 139 -21.20 -6.18 -23.54
C GLY A 139 -20.94 -6.33 -22.06
N HIS A 140 -21.61 -7.30 -21.44
CA HIS A 140 -21.48 -7.52 -20.02
C HIS A 140 -19.98 -7.55 -19.64
N PRO A 141 -19.53 -6.89 -18.56
CA PRO A 141 -18.12 -6.89 -18.16
C PRO A 141 -17.46 -8.28 -18.09
N PHE A 142 -18.27 -9.34 -17.95
CA PHE A 142 -17.84 -10.74 -17.98
C PHE A 142 -17.26 -11.19 -19.33
N ASP A 143 -17.62 -10.55 -20.43
CA ASP A 143 -17.21 -10.95 -21.77
C ASP A 143 -15.98 -10.17 -22.26
N LYS A 144 -15.36 -9.38 -21.38
CA LYS A 144 -14.18 -8.57 -21.72
C LYS A 144 -12.90 -9.37 -21.53
N ASN A 145 -11.98 -9.20 -22.48
CA ASN A 145 -10.61 -9.62 -22.25
C ASN A 145 -9.90 -8.63 -21.31
N PHE A 146 -8.73 -9.02 -20.82
CA PHE A 146 -7.99 -8.28 -19.80
C PHE A 146 -7.53 -6.90 -20.31
N ALA A 147 -7.13 -6.80 -21.57
CA ALA A 147 -6.76 -5.54 -22.22
C ALA A 147 -7.94 -4.56 -22.35
N ASP A 148 -9.12 -5.03 -22.74
CA ASP A 148 -10.35 -4.24 -22.83
C ASP A 148 -10.74 -3.68 -21.46
N LEU A 149 -10.59 -4.49 -20.40
CA LEU A 149 -10.86 -4.05 -19.04
C LEU A 149 -9.85 -2.99 -18.58
N ALA A 150 -8.56 -3.13 -18.92
CA ALA A 150 -7.53 -2.12 -18.65
C ALA A 150 -7.89 -0.78 -19.31
N LEU A 151 -8.28 -0.79 -20.59
CA LEU A 151 -8.72 0.40 -21.34
C LEU A 151 -9.96 1.06 -20.74
N MET A 152 -10.86 0.26 -20.15
CA MET A 152 -12.08 0.77 -19.50
C MET A 152 -11.78 1.42 -18.14
N MET A 153 -10.81 0.89 -17.40
CA MET A 153 -10.58 1.26 -16.00
C MET A 153 -9.49 2.32 -15.82
N LEU A 154 -8.32 2.18 -16.48
CA LEU A 154 -7.16 3.03 -16.19
C LEU A 154 -7.34 4.50 -16.60
N PRO A 155 -7.78 4.86 -17.83
CA PRO A 155 -7.88 6.26 -18.22
C PRO A 155 -8.87 7.10 -17.36
N PRO A 156 -10.05 6.58 -16.97
CA PRO A 156 -10.94 7.30 -16.05
C PRO A 156 -10.32 7.51 -14.66
N TRP A 157 -9.64 6.49 -14.09
CA TRP A 157 -9.00 6.61 -12.79
C TRP A 157 -7.79 7.55 -12.81
N TYR A 158 -7.01 7.52 -13.90
CA TYR A 158 -5.99 8.53 -14.17
C TYR A 158 -6.58 9.96 -14.13
N THR A 159 -7.69 10.18 -14.85
CA THR A 159 -8.39 11.47 -14.87
C THR A 159 -8.90 11.87 -13.48
N ALA A 160 -9.50 10.95 -12.74
CA ALA A 160 -9.95 11.18 -11.37
C ALA A 160 -8.79 11.57 -10.45
N SER A 161 -7.63 10.93 -10.59
CA SER A 161 -6.44 11.26 -9.79
C SER A 161 -5.91 12.67 -10.09
N ARG A 162 -5.90 13.08 -11.37
CA ARG A 162 -5.56 14.45 -11.78
C ARG A 162 -6.50 15.47 -11.15
N MET A 163 -7.80 15.20 -11.17
CA MET A 163 -8.81 16.07 -10.54
C MET A 163 -8.56 16.17 -9.02
N ALA A 164 -8.40 15.04 -8.34
CA ALA A 164 -8.16 15.03 -6.89
C ALA A 164 -6.87 15.78 -6.50
N MET A 165 -5.79 15.65 -7.27
CA MET A 165 -4.56 16.43 -7.08
C MET A 165 -4.76 17.93 -7.29
N ASN A 166 -5.55 18.32 -8.28
CA ASN A 166 -5.80 19.73 -8.60
C ASN A 166 -6.73 20.40 -7.60
N ASP A 167 -7.68 19.64 -7.03
CA ASP A 167 -8.65 20.17 -6.08
C ASP A 167 -8.05 20.33 -4.68
N VAL A 168 -7.18 19.39 -4.25
CA VAL A 168 -6.75 19.29 -2.85
C VAL A 168 -5.29 19.70 -2.65
N LEU A 169 -4.39 19.35 -3.56
CA LEU A 169 -2.95 19.58 -3.40
C LEU A 169 -2.55 20.96 -3.91
N LEU A 170 -3.17 21.99 -3.33
CA LEU A 170 -2.94 23.40 -3.64
C LEU A 170 -2.10 24.07 -2.55
N ALA A 171 -1.13 24.89 -2.96
CA ALA A 171 -0.15 25.47 -2.03
C ALA A 171 -0.79 26.29 -0.90
N ASP A 172 -1.92 26.94 -1.14
CA ASP A 172 -2.64 27.79 -0.20
C ASP A 172 -3.68 27.05 0.64
N LYS A 173 -4.14 25.87 0.22
CA LYS A 173 -5.29 25.15 0.82
C LYS A 173 -4.97 23.75 1.34
N MET A 174 -3.76 23.25 1.09
CA MET A 174 -3.39 21.91 1.50
C MET A 174 -3.24 21.83 3.02
N ASP A 175 -3.99 20.91 3.61
CA ASP A 175 -4.00 20.54 5.03
C ASP A 175 -3.99 19.01 5.16
N PRO A 176 -3.27 18.43 6.15
CA PRO A 176 -3.16 16.97 6.31
C PRO A 176 -4.51 16.25 6.42
N SER A 177 -5.51 16.88 7.05
CA SER A 177 -6.85 16.29 7.23
C SER A 177 -7.63 16.15 5.91
N ASN A 178 -7.30 16.97 4.92
CA ASN A 178 -8.05 17.05 3.65
C ASN A 178 -7.45 16.20 2.53
N VAL A 179 -6.21 15.70 2.66
CA VAL A 179 -5.54 14.94 1.59
C VAL A 179 -5.96 13.47 1.48
N LYS A 180 -6.75 12.95 2.43
CA LYS A 180 -7.19 11.55 2.47
C LYS A 180 -7.81 11.08 1.16
N ASN A 181 -8.74 11.85 0.61
CA ASN A 181 -9.43 11.48 -0.62
C ASN A 181 -8.47 11.46 -1.82
N ALA A 182 -7.57 12.45 -1.92
CA ALA A 182 -6.55 12.46 -2.96
C ALA A 182 -5.61 11.25 -2.85
N ARG A 183 -5.16 10.91 -1.64
CA ARG A 183 -4.34 9.71 -1.40
C ARG A 183 -5.06 8.44 -1.82
N GLN A 184 -6.35 8.30 -1.49
CA GLN A 184 -7.14 7.13 -1.87
C GLN A 184 -7.23 6.98 -3.39
N VAL A 185 -7.49 8.06 -4.13
CA VAL A 185 -7.56 8.00 -5.60
C VAL A 185 -6.20 7.69 -6.22
N LEU A 186 -5.11 8.22 -5.66
CA LEU A 186 -3.75 7.88 -6.07
C LEU A 186 -3.44 6.39 -5.83
N LEU A 187 -3.83 5.87 -4.66
CA LEU A 187 -3.69 4.46 -4.31
C LEU A 187 -4.45 3.56 -5.28
N THR A 188 -5.72 3.85 -5.54
CA THR A 188 -6.54 3.08 -6.48
C THR A 188 -5.95 3.10 -7.88
N THR A 189 -5.49 4.27 -8.35
CA THR A 189 -4.87 4.37 -9.69
C THR A 189 -3.57 3.58 -9.77
N ARG A 190 -2.74 3.64 -8.71
CA ARG A 190 -1.51 2.86 -8.59
C ARG A 190 -1.78 1.36 -8.62
N ASP A 191 -2.75 0.91 -7.83
CA ASP A 191 -3.10 -0.51 -7.72
C ASP A 191 -3.67 -1.01 -9.07
N LEU A 192 -4.47 -0.20 -9.78
CA LEU A 192 -4.89 -0.52 -11.15
C LEU A 192 -3.72 -0.59 -12.16
N LEU A 193 -2.71 0.28 -12.01
CA LEU A 193 -1.50 0.20 -12.85
C LEU A 193 -0.76 -1.11 -12.62
N ASP A 194 -0.75 -1.62 -11.38
CA ASP A 194 -0.12 -2.89 -11.04
C ASP A 194 -0.94 -4.09 -11.52
N VAL A 195 -2.26 -4.09 -11.27
CA VAL A 195 -3.18 -5.12 -11.77
C VAL A 195 -3.08 -5.24 -13.29
N PHE A 196 -3.11 -4.13 -14.03
CA PHE A 196 -3.04 -4.17 -15.50
C PHE A 196 -1.61 -4.03 -16.06
N SER A 197 -0.57 -4.13 -15.24
CA SER A 197 0.81 -4.14 -15.72
C SER A 197 1.08 -5.15 -16.85
N PRO A 198 0.48 -6.36 -16.87
CA PRO A 198 0.77 -7.37 -17.89
C PRO A 198 0.46 -6.95 -19.33
N VAL A 199 -0.42 -5.97 -19.54
CA VAL A 199 -0.80 -5.51 -20.89
C VAL A 199 0.01 -4.30 -21.36
N TYR A 200 1.01 -3.87 -20.59
CA TYR A 200 1.93 -2.80 -20.98
C TYR A 200 3.35 -3.34 -21.19
N PRO A 201 4.02 -3.03 -22.32
CA PRO A 201 5.38 -3.52 -22.56
C PRO A 201 6.39 -3.08 -21.49
N THR A 202 7.30 -3.97 -21.09
CA THR A 202 8.35 -3.69 -20.05
C THR A 202 9.23 -2.48 -20.40
N ARG A 203 9.49 -2.24 -21.69
CA ARG A 203 10.28 -1.08 -22.18
C ARG A 203 9.38 0.07 -22.64
N SER A 204 8.41 0.45 -21.81
CA SER A 204 7.47 1.54 -22.06
C SER A 204 7.49 2.60 -20.96
N LEU A 205 6.59 3.59 -21.04
CA LEU A 205 6.40 4.60 -20.00
C LEU A 205 5.79 4.01 -18.71
N TRP A 206 5.30 2.78 -18.73
CA TRP A 206 4.59 2.17 -17.60
C TRP A 206 5.39 2.27 -16.29
N GLY A 207 6.66 1.85 -16.29
CA GLY A 207 7.49 1.88 -15.07
C GLY A 207 7.69 3.29 -14.52
N SER A 208 7.84 4.29 -15.39
CA SER A 208 7.95 5.70 -14.97
C SER A 208 6.62 6.24 -14.41
N VAL A 209 5.50 5.94 -15.06
CA VAL A 209 4.16 6.31 -14.56
C VAL A 209 3.90 5.67 -13.21
N ARG A 210 4.17 4.36 -13.07
CA ARG A 210 4.00 3.63 -11.82
C ARG A 210 4.91 4.16 -10.70
N SER A 211 6.14 4.54 -11.01
CA SER A 211 7.04 5.20 -10.04
C SER A 211 6.47 6.53 -9.55
N LEU A 212 5.93 7.36 -10.45
CA LEU A 212 5.32 8.64 -10.07
C LEU A 212 4.13 8.46 -9.11
N TYR A 213 3.27 7.48 -9.37
CA TYR A 213 2.16 7.16 -8.47
C TYR A 213 2.63 6.59 -7.13
N LYS A 214 3.72 5.81 -7.12
CA LYS A 214 4.35 5.33 -5.87
C LYS A 214 4.78 6.49 -4.99
N ASP A 215 5.62 7.36 -5.55
CA ASP A 215 6.21 8.49 -4.84
C ASP A 215 5.11 9.43 -4.32
N GLY A 216 4.08 9.67 -5.15
CA GLY A 216 2.94 10.49 -4.78
C GLY A 216 2.12 9.93 -3.63
N TYR A 217 1.77 8.64 -3.72
CA TYR A 217 1.05 7.95 -2.66
C TYR A 217 1.80 8.00 -1.33
N GLU A 218 3.12 7.76 -1.35
CA GLU A 218 3.99 7.78 -0.17
C GLU A 218 4.10 9.19 0.43
N LEU A 219 4.42 10.20 -0.39
CA LEU A 219 4.57 11.58 0.07
C LEU A 219 3.26 12.16 0.62
N VAL A 220 2.14 11.95 -0.07
CA VAL A 220 0.83 12.39 0.41
C VAL A 220 0.45 11.62 1.68
N GLY A 221 0.81 10.33 1.78
CA GLY A 221 0.63 9.55 2.99
C GLY A 221 1.38 10.10 4.18
N TYR A 222 2.68 10.35 4.03
CA TYR A 222 3.49 10.96 5.08
C TYR A 222 2.95 12.32 5.51
N TYR A 223 2.43 13.12 4.56
CA TYR A 223 1.80 14.38 4.91
C TYR A 223 0.51 14.17 5.72
N GLN A 224 -0.35 13.23 5.29
CA GLN A 224 -1.61 12.88 5.97
C GLN A 224 -1.39 12.35 7.39
N ASP A 225 -0.35 11.55 7.60
CA ASP A 225 -0.09 10.91 8.89
C ASP A 225 0.21 11.92 10.01
N LEU A 226 0.51 13.19 9.67
CA LEU A 226 0.60 14.28 10.64
C LEU A 226 -0.71 14.48 11.42
N ASP A 227 -1.86 14.29 10.78
CA ASP A 227 -3.19 14.42 11.40
C ASP A 227 -3.74 13.04 11.80
N HIS A 228 -3.76 12.11 10.84
CA HIS A 228 -4.43 10.82 11.00
C HIS A 228 -3.83 9.90 12.07
N ALA A 229 -2.51 9.92 12.27
CA ALA A 229 -1.87 9.13 13.30
C ALA A 229 -1.79 9.86 14.65
N HIS A 230 -2.47 11.01 14.78
CA HIS A 230 -2.44 11.87 15.99
C HIS A 230 -1.03 12.20 16.47
N VAL A 231 -0.11 12.38 15.51
CA VAL A 231 1.29 12.68 15.78
C VAL A 231 1.42 14.15 16.18
N ALA A 232 2.07 14.44 17.30
CA ALA A 232 2.48 15.82 17.58
C ALA A 232 3.54 16.27 16.55
N PHE A 233 3.32 17.40 15.88
CA PHE A 233 4.24 17.93 14.88
C PHE A 233 4.50 19.44 15.01
N SER A 234 5.71 19.85 14.65
CA SER A 234 6.09 21.27 14.61
C SER A 234 5.66 21.95 13.30
N PRO A 235 5.46 23.27 13.28
CA PRO A 235 5.19 24.02 12.05
C PRO A 235 6.25 23.79 10.96
N LYS A 236 7.51 23.60 11.36
CA LYS A 236 8.62 23.32 10.43
C LYS A 236 8.45 21.97 9.73
N LEU A 237 8.07 20.91 10.45
CA LEU A 237 7.84 19.60 9.86
C LEU A 237 6.64 19.62 8.91
N TRP A 238 5.57 20.32 9.30
CA TRP A 238 4.39 20.52 8.47
C TRP A 238 4.74 21.18 7.14
N GLU A 239 5.45 22.32 7.18
CA GLU A 239 5.88 23.05 5.97
C GLU A 239 6.80 22.19 5.08
N GLN A 240 7.71 21.42 5.69
CA GLN A 240 8.62 20.55 4.94
C GLN A 240 7.86 19.47 4.17
N ARG A 241 6.97 18.70 4.84
CA ARG A 241 6.19 17.65 4.17
C ARG A 241 5.25 18.22 3.11
N LYS A 242 4.65 19.38 3.39
CA LYS A 242 3.86 20.14 2.41
C LYS A 242 4.67 20.49 1.17
N LYS A 243 5.87 21.01 1.34
CA LYS A 243 6.77 21.36 0.24
C LYS A 243 7.16 20.13 -0.60
N ASP A 244 7.36 18.98 0.03
CA ASP A 244 7.72 17.75 -0.69
C ASP A 244 6.56 17.23 -1.56
N VAL A 245 5.33 17.25 -1.05
CA VAL A 245 4.13 16.93 -1.84
C VAL A 245 3.96 17.88 -3.03
N LEU A 246 4.12 19.19 -2.82
CA LEU A 246 3.99 20.19 -3.89
C LEU A 246 5.09 20.04 -4.95
N LYS A 247 6.31 19.70 -4.53
CA LYS A 247 7.43 19.43 -5.44
C LYS A 247 7.16 18.19 -6.29
N TRP A 248 6.65 17.12 -5.69
CA TRP A 248 6.25 15.92 -6.44
C TRP A 248 5.14 16.24 -7.44
N LYS A 249 4.09 16.96 -7.02
CA LYS A 249 3.00 17.37 -7.93
C LYS A 249 3.52 18.13 -9.15
N TYR A 250 4.41 19.11 -8.93
CA TYR A 250 5.03 19.85 -10.03
C TYR A 250 5.79 18.93 -10.99
N ASN A 251 6.56 17.97 -10.47
CA ASN A 251 7.28 16.99 -11.29
C ASN A 251 6.32 16.07 -12.06
N PHE A 252 5.23 15.63 -11.42
CA PHE A 252 4.19 14.83 -12.04
C PHE A 252 3.55 15.57 -13.21
N GLU A 253 3.12 16.81 -13.00
CA GLU A 253 2.51 17.65 -14.04
C GLU A 253 3.48 17.94 -15.19
N SER A 254 4.75 18.19 -14.87
CA SER A 254 5.80 18.35 -15.87
C SER A 254 5.98 17.08 -16.69
N PHE A 255 6.10 15.91 -16.07
CA PHE A 255 6.21 14.64 -16.77
C PHE A 255 4.99 14.37 -17.67
N ASP A 256 3.78 14.57 -17.14
CA ASP A 256 2.54 14.37 -17.86
C ASP A 256 2.41 15.27 -19.09
N SER A 257 2.74 16.56 -18.96
CA SER A 257 2.74 17.48 -20.11
C SER A 257 3.71 17.11 -21.24
N HIS A 258 4.81 16.41 -20.93
CA HIS A 258 5.78 15.96 -21.93
C HIS A 258 5.43 14.61 -22.55
N HIS A 259 4.83 13.71 -21.77
CA HIS A 259 4.63 12.31 -22.16
C HIS A 259 3.18 11.95 -22.48
N ASP A 260 2.22 12.81 -22.11
CA ASP A 260 0.78 12.57 -22.23
C ASP A 260 0.39 11.20 -21.67
N ILE A 261 0.39 11.10 -20.33
CA ILE A 261 0.13 9.82 -19.64
C ILE A 261 -1.24 9.27 -20.04
N HIS A 262 -2.24 10.14 -20.21
CA HIS A 262 -3.57 9.71 -20.61
C HIS A 262 -3.54 9.00 -21.98
N THR A 263 -2.88 9.60 -22.97
CA THR A 263 -2.72 8.99 -24.29
C THR A 263 -1.96 7.68 -24.20
N PHE A 264 -0.88 7.62 -23.42
CA PHE A 264 -0.13 6.38 -23.19
C PHE A 264 -1.03 5.27 -22.63
N LEU A 265 -1.75 5.53 -21.53
CA LEU A 265 -2.62 4.54 -20.90
C LEU A 265 -3.75 4.07 -21.83
N SER A 266 -4.17 4.92 -22.77
CA SER A 266 -5.28 4.62 -23.69
C SER A 266 -4.85 3.95 -25.00
N LYS A 267 -3.61 4.15 -25.47
CA LYS A 267 -3.16 3.69 -26.81
C LYS A 267 -2.09 2.61 -26.78
N ASN A 268 -1.43 2.40 -25.64
CA ASN A 268 -0.31 1.47 -25.52
C ASN A 268 -0.66 0.17 -24.80
N VAL A 269 -1.96 -0.10 -24.59
CA VAL A 269 -2.43 -1.41 -24.15
C VAL A 269 -2.22 -2.42 -25.29
N ASP A 270 -1.46 -3.47 -25.01
CA ASP A 270 -1.23 -4.58 -25.92
C ASP A 270 -2.31 -5.65 -25.72
N THR A 271 -3.11 -5.90 -26.74
CA THR A 271 -4.23 -6.86 -26.67
C THR A 271 -3.77 -8.30 -26.59
N GLU A 272 -2.51 -8.60 -26.88
CA GLU A 272 -1.96 -9.96 -26.82
C GLU A 272 -0.77 -10.05 -25.84
N GLY A 273 -0.37 -8.93 -25.25
CA GLY A 273 0.81 -8.82 -24.40
C GLY A 273 0.62 -9.47 -23.02
N CYS A 274 1.68 -10.09 -22.52
CA CYS A 274 1.78 -10.64 -21.16
C CYS A 274 3.20 -10.34 -20.66
N TYR A 275 3.36 -9.13 -20.10
CA TYR A 275 4.65 -8.56 -19.72
C TYR A 275 4.87 -8.61 -18.21
N ASP A 276 5.97 -9.24 -17.80
CA ASP A 276 6.35 -9.27 -16.38
C ASP A 276 6.95 -7.92 -15.95
N HIS A 277 6.48 -7.44 -14.80
CA HIS A 277 6.94 -6.21 -14.16
C HIS A 277 7.20 -6.47 -12.68
N SER A 278 8.49 -6.40 -12.29
CA SER A 278 8.93 -6.62 -10.90
C SER A 278 8.30 -5.65 -9.89
N GLU A 279 7.92 -4.47 -10.36
CA GLU A 279 7.30 -3.42 -9.58
C GLU A 279 5.87 -3.75 -9.15
N SER A 280 5.21 -4.70 -9.82
CA SER A 280 3.87 -5.19 -9.52
C SER A 280 3.87 -6.53 -8.76
N HIS A 281 4.95 -6.85 -8.05
CA HIS A 281 5.14 -8.11 -7.34
C HIS A 281 4.03 -8.44 -6.33
N LEU A 282 3.40 -7.43 -5.69
CA LEU A 282 2.26 -7.65 -4.80
C LEU A 282 1.07 -8.32 -5.51
N PHE A 283 0.92 -8.10 -6.82
CA PHE A 283 -0.18 -8.65 -7.61
C PHE A 283 0.29 -9.87 -8.43
N TRP A 284 1.47 -9.79 -9.05
CA TRP A 284 1.90 -10.81 -10.01
C TRP A 284 3.19 -11.55 -9.66
N GLY A 285 3.87 -11.19 -8.56
CA GLY A 285 5.22 -11.69 -8.25
C GLY A 285 5.27 -13.13 -7.77
N GLU A 286 4.19 -13.64 -7.19
CA GLU A 286 4.13 -14.98 -6.57
C GLU A 286 3.31 -16.00 -7.38
N LEU A 287 2.81 -15.58 -8.54
CA LEU A 287 2.11 -16.48 -9.44
C LEU A 287 3.14 -17.30 -10.23
N ASP A 288 3.44 -18.51 -9.76
CA ASP A 288 4.35 -19.51 -10.37
C ASP A 288 4.18 -19.64 -11.91
N GLY A 289 4.77 -18.72 -12.66
CA GLY A 289 4.67 -18.63 -14.11
C GLY A 289 3.31 -18.26 -14.68
N TYR A 290 2.35 -17.76 -13.89
CA TYR A 290 1.08 -17.26 -14.45
C TYR A 290 1.01 -15.75 -14.44
N LEU A 291 0.91 -15.19 -15.63
CA LEU A 291 0.73 -13.79 -15.88
C LEU A 291 -0.36 -13.66 -16.96
N PRO A 292 -1.43 -12.86 -16.74
CA PRO A 292 -2.49 -12.77 -17.72
C PRO A 292 -2.00 -12.07 -18.98
N CYS A 293 -2.40 -12.62 -20.13
CA CYS A 293 -2.24 -11.97 -21.42
C CYS A 293 -3.41 -11.00 -21.68
N GLY A 294 -3.21 -10.00 -22.53
CA GLY A 294 -4.27 -9.05 -22.90
C GLY A 294 -5.53 -9.72 -23.45
N SER A 295 -5.36 -10.85 -24.13
CA SER A 295 -6.43 -11.63 -24.76
C SER A 295 -7.18 -12.53 -23.78
N ASP A 296 -6.65 -12.72 -22.56
CA ASP A 296 -7.26 -13.60 -21.57
C ASP A 296 -8.57 -13.01 -21.05
N MET A 297 -9.50 -13.88 -20.66
CA MET A 297 -10.76 -13.47 -20.04
C MET A 297 -10.50 -12.73 -18.73
N ALA A 298 -10.96 -11.49 -18.61
CA ALA A 298 -10.65 -10.65 -17.47
C ALA A 298 -11.12 -11.25 -16.13
N THR A 299 -12.31 -11.85 -16.11
CA THR A 299 -12.85 -12.55 -14.93
C THR A 299 -11.90 -13.64 -14.43
N ALA A 300 -11.43 -14.52 -15.32
CA ALA A 300 -10.55 -15.63 -14.93
C ALA A 300 -9.20 -15.12 -14.40
N SER A 301 -8.63 -14.10 -15.04
CA SER A 301 -7.38 -13.48 -14.62
C SER A 301 -7.48 -12.83 -13.24
N LEU A 302 -8.54 -12.06 -12.98
CA LEU A 302 -8.78 -11.39 -11.70
C LEU A 302 -9.11 -12.38 -10.58
N GLN A 303 -9.91 -13.41 -10.87
CA GLN A 303 -10.20 -14.47 -9.91
C GLN A 303 -8.95 -15.21 -9.47
N LYS A 304 -8.03 -15.47 -10.40
CA LYS A 304 -6.75 -16.11 -10.09
C LYS A 304 -5.84 -15.22 -9.23
N LEU A 305 -5.79 -13.93 -9.52
CA LEU A 305 -5.10 -12.94 -8.69
C LEU A 305 -5.62 -12.96 -7.25
N VAL A 306 -6.94 -12.83 -7.07
CA VAL A 306 -7.55 -12.82 -5.73
C VAL A 306 -7.39 -14.15 -5.01
N ALA A 307 -7.43 -15.27 -5.72
CA ALA A 307 -7.16 -16.57 -5.11
C ALA A 307 -5.74 -16.62 -4.51
N VAL A 308 -4.73 -16.05 -5.17
CA VAL A 308 -3.37 -15.97 -4.62
C VAL A 308 -3.33 -15.05 -3.41
N GLN A 309 -3.89 -13.85 -3.49
CA GLN A 309 -3.93 -12.91 -2.36
C GLN A 309 -4.64 -13.51 -1.13
N LEU A 310 -5.74 -14.25 -1.34
CA LEU A 310 -6.45 -14.94 -0.27
C LEU A 310 -5.63 -16.09 0.34
N ASN A 311 -4.91 -16.86 -0.48
CA ASN A 311 -3.99 -17.88 0.02
C ASN A 311 -2.83 -17.26 0.80
N ASN A 312 -2.22 -16.18 0.30
CA ASN A 312 -1.17 -15.43 1.00
C ASN A 312 -1.68 -14.87 2.33
N ALA A 313 -2.88 -14.30 2.34
CA ALA A 313 -3.52 -13.85 3.57
C ALA A 313 -3.72 -15.02 4.56
N MET A 314 -4.11 -16.21 4.08
CA MET A 314 -4.22 -17.41 4.92
C MET A 314 -2.86 -17.83 5.49
N ASP A 315 -1.83 -17.90 4.65
CA ASP A 315 -0.48 -18.31 5.03
C ASP A 315 0.17 -17.36 6.03
N LEU A 316 -0.14 -16.06 5.92
CA LEU A 316 0.32 -15.03 6.87
C LEU A 316 -0.48 -15.03 8.18
N LEU A 317 -1.72 -15.50 8.18
CA LEU A 317 -2.60 -15.44 9.35
C LEU A 317 -2.07 -16.29 10.52
N ASP A 318 -1.58 -17.50 10.25
CA ASP A 318 -1.05 -18.38 11.30
C ASP A 318 0.20 -17.79 11.98
N PRO A 319 1.25 -17.35 11.26
CA PRO A 319 2.39 -16.66 11.86
C PRO A 319 2.00 -15.46 12.71
N ILE A 320 1.08 -14.60 12.23
CA ILE A 320 0.71 -13.40 12.98
C ILE A 320 -0.04 -13.74 14.26
N LEU A 321 -0.93 -14.74 14.26
CA LEU A 321 -1.67 -15.12 15.48
C LEU A 321 -0.76 -15.67 16.58
N ASN A 322 0.43 -16.15 16.22
CA ASN A 322 1.44 -16.63 17.16
C ASN A 322 2.36 -15.52 17.71
N LEU A 323 2.17 -14.26 17.30
CA LEU A 323 2.95 -13.14 17.81
C LEU A 323 2.46 -12.70 19.20
N ASP A 324 3.40 -12.61 20.14
CA ASP A 324 3.15 -12.04 21.47
C ASP A 324 2.85 -10.54 21.41
N THR A 325 3.48 -9.83 20.48
CA THR A 325 3.34 -8.38 20.29
C THR A 325 3.61 -8.02 18.83
N VAL A 326 3.16 -6.83 18.43
CA VAL A 326 3.48 -6.21 17.12
C VAL A 326 4.31 -4.93 17.28
N LEU A 327 4.90 -4.69 18.46
CA LEU A 327 5.73 -3.51 18.70
C LEU A 327 7.12 -3.60 18.06
N ARG A 328 7.60 -4.81 17.76
CA ARG A 328 8.85 -5.02 17.02
C ARG A 328 8.61 -4.72 15.53
N VAL A 329 9.63 -4.20 14.85
CA VAL A 329 9.50 -3.82 13.43
C VAL A 329 9.22 -5.05 12.58
N GLU A 330 9.91 -6.15 12.84
CA GLU A 330 9.78 -7.39 12.07
C GLU A 330 8.39 -8.04 12.22
N ASP A 331 7.82 -7.96 13.43
CA ASP A 331 6.46 -8.46 13.69
C ASP A 331 5.39 -7.57 13.03
N GLN A 332 5.64 -6.25 13.05
CA GLN A 332 4.76 -5.30 12.39
C GLN A 332 4.79 -5.48 10.87
N GLU A 333 5.93 -5.81 10.27
CA GLU A 333 6.02 -6.11 8.84
C GLU A 333 5.12 -7.31 8.47
N LEU A 334 5.16 -8.42 9.22
CA LEU A 334 4.29 -9.58 8.99
C LEU A 334 2.80 -9.24 9.07
N PHE A 335 2.42 -8.50 10.12
CA PHE A 335 1.05 -8.03 10.32
C PHE A 335 0.60 -7.06 9.20
N HIS A 336 1.51 -6.19 8.75
CA HIS A 336 1.25 -5.21 7.70
C HIS A 336 1.05 -5.88 6.35
N ASP A 337 1.83 -6.91 6.05
CA ASP A 337 1.68 -7.68 4.82
C ASP A 337 0.35 -8.44 4.80
N PHE A 338 -0.07 -9.08 5.90
CA PHE A 338 -1.41 -9.66 5.99
C PHE A 338 -2.50 -8.60 5.74
N ARG A 339 -2.36 -7.43 6.35
CA ARG A 339 -3.29 -6.32 6.18
C ARG A 339 -3.33 -5.82 4.73
N LYS A 340 -2.18 -5.78 4.03
CA LYS A 340 -2.10 -5.41 2.61
C LYS A 340 -2.86 -6.40 1.75
N GLU A 341 -2.67 -7.71 1.94
CA GLU A 341 -3.37 -8.74 1.17
C GLU A 341 -4.89 -8.61 1.31
N VAL A 342 -5.38 -8.50 2.55
CA VAL A 342 -6.81 -8.30 2.82
C VAL A 342 -7.31 -7.00 2.19
N ARG A 343 -6.54 -5.91 2.25
CA ARG A 343 -6.89 -4.64 1.60
C ARG A 343 -6.99 -4.79 0.08
N SER A 344 -6.02 -5.44 -0.56
CA SER A 344 -6.01 -5.64 -2.02
C SER A 344 -7.29 -6.35 -2.48
N VAL A 345 -7.68 -7.45 -1.81
CA VAL A 345 -8.94 -8.16 -2.11
C VAL A 345 -10.17 -7.25 -1.97
N LEU A 346 -10.23 -6.42 -0.92
CA LEU A 346 -11.34 -5.50 -0.69
C LEU A 346 -11.40 -4.38 -1.75
N ASP A 347 -10.25 -3.80 -2.09
CA ASP A 347 -10.13 -2.76 -3.11
C ASP A 347 -10.52 -3.32 -4.49
N GLU A 348 -10.10 -4.54 -4.82
CA GLU A 348 -10.47 -5.25 -6.05
C GLU A 348 -11.96 -5.59 -6.10
N TRP A 349 -12.56 -6.00 -4.98
CA TRP A 349 -14.01 -6.15 -4.90
C TRP A 349 -14.75 -4.83 -5.14
N ASP A 350 -14.29 -3.73 -4.54
CA ASP A 350 -14.93 -2.42 -4.72
C ASP A 350 -14.82 -1.93 -6.17
N LEU A 351 -13.75 -2.31 -6.89
CA LEU A 351 -13.51 -1.96 -8.30
C LEU A 351 -14.25 -2.86 -9.29
N PHE A 352 -14.19 -4.18 -9.08
CA PHE A 352 -14.61 -5.18 -10.07
C PHE A 352 -15.93 -5.87 -9.70
N GLY A 353 -16.32 -5.85 -8.42
CA GLY A 353 -17.59 -6.35 -7.93
C GLY A 353 -17.90 -7.76 -8.42
N THR A 354 -19.04 -7.92 -9.10
CA THR A 354 -19.47 -9.23 -9.59
C THR A 354 -18.56 -9.83 -10.64
N VAL A 355 -17.68 -9.05 -11.31
CA VAL A 355 -16.64 -9.61 -12.21
C VAL A 355 -15.73 -10.57 -11.44
N LEU A 356 -15.45 -10.25 -10.17
CA LEU A 356 -14.62 -11.07 -9.30
C LEU A 356 -15.39 -12.23 -8.66
N PHE A 357 -16.61 -11.96 -8.17
CA PHE A 357 -17.51 -12.98 -7.61
C PHE A 357 -18.87 -12.97 -8.34
N PRO A 358 -19.01 -13.71 -9.47
CA PRO A 358 -20.23 -13.70 -10.30
C PRO A 358 -21.50 -14.13 -9.58
N THR A 359 -21.34 -14.91 -8.51
CA THR A 359 -22.38 -15.50 -7.70
C THR A 359 -22.79 -14.65 -6.50
N ALA A 360 -22.14 -13.50 -6.25
CA ALA A 360 -22.37 -12.69 -5.06
C ALA A 360 -23.85 -12.27 -4.89
N ASN A 361 -24.59 -12.16 -6.00
CA ASN A 361 -26.02 -11.83 -6.02
C ASN A 361 -26.95 -13.04 -5.86
N ARG A 362 -26.43 -14.27 -5.81
CA ARG A 362 -27.23 -15.48 -5.58
C ARG A 362 -27.68 -15.51 -4.12
N SER A 363 -28.93 -15.89 -3.91
CA SER A 363 -29.47 -16.09 -2.55
C SER A 363 -28.62 -17.12 -1.80
N GLY A 364 -28.16 -16.76 -0.61
CA GLY A 364 -27.32 -17.63 0.23
C GLY A 364 -25.83 -17.64 -0.13
N SER A 365 -25.36 -16.84 -1.10
CA SER A 365 -23.91 -16.72 -1.35
C SER A 365 -23.18 -16.17 -0.12
N PRO A 366 -22.06 -16.79 0.30
CA PRO A 366 -21.29 -16.36 1.46
C PRO A 366 -20.41 -15.14 1.19
N VAL A 367 -20.33 -14.66 -0.06
CA VAL A 367 -19.39 -13.61 -0.49
C VAL A 367 -19.53 -12.34 0.33
N HIS A 368 -20.74 -11.81 0.45
CA HIS A 368 -20.99 -10.54 1.16
C HIS A 368 -20.67 -10.63 2.66
N SER A 369 -21.03 -11.73 3.32
CA SER A 369 -20.69 -11.95 4.73
C SER A 369 -19.19 -12.11 4.93
N SER A 370 -18.51 -12.80 4.02
CA SER A 370 -17.07 -13.04 4.10
C SER A 370 -16.27 -11.75 3.86
N LEU A 371 -16.63 -10.97 2.84
CA LEU A 371 -16.04 -9.66 2.59
C LEU A 371 -16.28 -8.67 3.75
N LYS A 372 -17.44 -8.75 4.41
CA LYS A 372 -17.70 -7.97 5.62
C LYS A 372 -16.75 -8.36 6.76
N THR A 373 -16.45 -9.64 6.91
CA THR A 373 -15.46 -10.13 7.89
C THR A 373 -14.05 -9.64 7.56
N LEU A 374 -13.61 -9.74 6.30
CA LEU A 374 -12.32 -9.19 5.84
C LEU A 374 -12.22 -7.68 6.09
N LYS A 375 -13.29 -6.93 5.78
CA LYS A 375 -13.36 -5.49 6.05
C LYS A 375 -13.22 -5.17 7.55
N SER A 376 -13.87 -5.94 8.42
CA SER A 376 -13.72 -5.81 9.87
C SER A 376 -12.28 -6.09 10.32
N ALA A 377 -11.64 -7.12 9.77
CA ALA A 377 -10.23 -7.41 10.05
C ALA A 377 -9.34 -6.21 9.65
N HIS A 378 -9.45 -5.75 8.41
CA HIS A 378 -8.69 -4.61 7.90
C HIS A 378 -8.86 -3.33 8.75
N GLN A 379 -10.08 -3.04 9.22
CA GLN A 379 -10.37 -1.88 10.06
C GLN A 379 -9.73 -1.99 11.46
N ARG A 380 -9.81 -3.17 12.10
CA ARG A 380 -9.18 -3.41 13.41
C ARG A 380 -7.67 -3.24 13.31
N LEU A 381 -7.08 -3.88 12.31
CA LEU A 381 -5.65 -3.80 12.02
C LEU A 381 -5.20 -2.38 11.65
N GLY A 382 -6.02 -1.63 10.93
CA GLY A 382 -5.76 -0.21 10.65
C GLY A 382 -5.55 0.62 11.92
N LYS A 383 -6.42 0.46 12.93
CA LYS A 383 -6.28 1.18 14.21
C LYS A 383 -4.99 0.82 14.95
N ILE A 384 -4.60 -0.46 14.92
CA ILE A 384 -3.34 -0.92 15.51
C ILE A 384 -2.16 -0.28 14.78
N ASN A 385 -2.20 -0.27 13.44
CA ASN A 385 -1.17 0.34 12.61
C ASN A 385 -1.01 1.86 12.86
N ASP A 386 -2.13 2.58 13.03
CA ASP A 386 -2.09 4.03 13.29
C ASP A 386 -1.40 4.32 14.63
N ASN A 387 -1.76 3.59 15.70
CA ASN A 387 -1.09 3.68 16.99
C ASN A 387 0.39 3.28 16.92
N TRP A 388 0.70 2.21 16.17
CA TRP A 388 2.07 1.76 15.99
C TRP A 388 2.92 2.81 15.27
N THR A 389 2.37 3.45 14.25
CA THR A 389 3.04 4.52 13.49
C THR A 389 3.42 5.68 14.40
N ALA A 390 2.50 6.12 15.26
CA ALA A 390 2.77 7.15 16.26
C ALA A 390 3.83 6.70 17.28
N TYR A 391 3.69 5.48 17.82
CA TYR A 391 4.64 4.88 18.76
C TYR A 391 6.06 4.83 18.18
N HIS A 392 6.21 4.32 16.97
CA HIS A 392 7.48 4.17 16.28
C HIS A 392 8.13 5.52 15.99
N LEU A 393 7.34 6.52 15.58
CA LEU A 393 7.85 7.86 15.32
C LEU A 393 8.40 8.52 16.61
N TYR A 394 7.68 8.43 17.72
CA TYR A 394 8.17 8.90 19.02
C TYR A 394 9.36 8.09 19.53
N LEU A 395 9.43 6.80 19.21
CA LEU A 395 10.57 5.95 19.54
C LEU A 395 11.84 6.48 18.88
N ILE A 396 11.79 6.72 17.58
CA ILE A 396 12.95 7.18 16.81
C ILE A 396 13.35 8.62 17.16
N ARG A 397 12.39 9.51 17.40
CA ARG A 397 12.68 10.91 17.77
C ARG A 397 13.19 11.07 19.20
N HIS A 398 13.11 10.03 20.02
CA HIS A 398 13.37 10.09 21.46
C HIS A 398 12.47 11.11 22.19
N GLU A 399 11.24 11.31 21.70
CA GLU A 399 10.26 12.27 22.23
C GLU A 399 9.09 11.55 22.92
N HIS A 400 8.28 12.30 23.68
CA HIS A 400 6.97 11.85 24.22
C HIS A 400 6.99 10.50 24.97
N LYS A 401 7.94 10.30 25.90
CA LYS A 401 8.17 9.02 26.60
C LYS A 401 6.91 8.40 27.22
N ASP A 402 6.06 9.19 27.88
CA ASP A 402 4.86 8.68 28.55
C ASP A 402 3.77 8.29 27.55
N GLU A 403 3.64 9.07 26.48
CA GLU A 403 2.74 8.75 25.38
C GLU A 403 3.13 7.45 24.68
N ARG A 404 4.44 7.19 24.48
CA ARG A 404 4.91 5.90 23.95
C ARG A 404 4.51 4.73 24.83
N LYS A 405 4.61 4.87 26.16
CA LYS A 405 4.18 3.81 27.08
C LYS A 405 2.68 3.57 26.97
N ARG A 406 1.89 4.64 26.90
CA ARG A 406 0.44 4.58 26.71
C ARG A 406 0.08 3.85 25.41
N LEU A 407 0.69 4.24 24.29
CA LEU A 407 0.49 3.61 22.99
C LEU A 407 0.90 2.14 22.98
N ALA A 408 2.03 1.78 23.60
CA ALA A 408 2.46 0.39 23.69
C ALA A 408 1.43 -0.51 24.39
N ILE A 409 0.81 -0.02 25.47
CA ILE A 409 -0.28 -0.73 26.15
C ILE A 409 -1.48 -0.87 25.23
N GLN A 410 -1.92 0.22 24.59
CA GLN A 410 -3.08 0.21 23.69
C GLN A 410 -2.88 -0.73 22.48
N ILE A 411 -1.68 -0.76 21.91
CA ILE A 411 -1.33 -1.64 20.79
C ILE A 411 -1.44 -3.10 21.23
N ASN A 412 -0.84 -3.48 22.35
CA ASN A 412 -0.89 -4.86 22.85
C ASN A 412 -2.32 -5.28 23.22
N THR A 413 -3.09 -4.43 23.89
CA THR A 413 -4.51 -4.72 24.19
C THR A 413 -5.33 -4.92 22.92
N ALA A 414 -5.19 -4.02 21.94
CA ALA A 414 -5.90 -4.14 20.68
C ALA A 414 -5.45 -5.37 19.86
N TRP A 415 -4.19 -5.78 20.00
CA TRP A 415 -3.65 -6.99 19.39
C TRP A 415 -4.26 -8.26 19.99
N ASP A 416 -4.32 -8.35 21.32
CA ASP A 416 -5.00 -9.46 22.00
C ASP A 416 -6.49 -9.53 21.63
N ASP A 417 -7.18 -8.38 21.64
CA ASP A 417 -8.58 -8.28 21.20
C ASP A 417 -8.76 -8.75 19.75
N PHE A 418 -7.78 -8.49 18.86
CA PHE A 418 -7.82 -8.94 17.48
C PHE A 418 -7.70 -10.47 17.38
N LYS A 419 -6.77 -11.10 18.12
CA LYS A 419 -6.60 -12.57 18.13
C LYS A 419 -7.88 -13.28 18.61
N ASP A 420 -8.51 -12.77 19.67
CA ASP A 420 -9.79 -13.28 20.16
C ASP A 420 -10.91 -13.11 19.14
N TRP A 421 -10.95 -11.93 18.48
CA TRP A 421 -11.93 -11.65 17.43
C TRP A 421 -11.79 -12.56 16.21
N VAL A 422 -10.56 -12.88 15.78
CA VAL A 422 -10.27 -13.80 14.67
C VAL A 422 -10.88 -15.18 14.96
N THR A 423 -10.68 -15.69 16.18
CA THR A 423 -11.21 -17.00 16.61
C THR A 423 -12.73 -17.00 16.65
N THR A 424 -13.34 -15.98 17.27
CA THR A 424 -14.80 -15.91 17.45
C THR A 424 -15.57 -15.66 16.15
N THR A 425 -14.98 -14.94 15.20
CA THR A 425 -15.62 -14.60 13.91
C THR A 425 -15.29 -15.63 12.81
N ASN A 426 -14.37 -16.57 13.08
CA ASN A 426 -13.87 -17.53 12.11
C ASN A 426 -13.37 -16.85 10.83
N LEU A 427 -12.43 -15.89 10.96
CA LEU A 427 -11.80 -15.23 9.83
C LEU A 427 -11.18 -16.22 8.81
N PRO A 428 -10.49 -17.32 9.22
CA PRO A 428 -10.04 -18.34 8.28
C PRO A 428 -11.18 -18.92 7.44
N GLY A 429 -12.32 -19.23 8.07
CA GLY A 429 -13.50 -19.73 7.35
C GLY A 429 -14.07 -18.72 6.35
N ALA A 430 -13.98 -17.42 6.62
CA ALA A 430 -14.39 -16.38 5.67
C ALA A 430 -13.44 -16.30 4.46
N ILE A 431 -12.13 -16.40 4.67
CA ILE A 431 -11.13 -16.47 3.58
C ILE A 431 -11.37 -17.72 2.73
N GLN A 432 -11.54 -18.89 3.37
CA GLN A 432 -11.81 -20.16 2.68
C GLN A 432 -13.12 -20.10 1.87
N SER A 433 -14.17 -19.49 2.41
CA SER A 433 -15.45 -19.36 1.69
C SER A 433 -15.32 -18.54 0.39
N LEU A 434 -14.43 -17.56 0.35
CA LEU A 434 -14.15 -16.78 -0.86
C LEU A 434 -13.31 -17.57 -1.87
N LEU A 435 -12.34 -18.37 -1.38
CA LEU A 435 -11.56 -19.28 -2.22
C LEU A 435 -12.46 -20.34 -2.89
N ASP A 436 -13.37 -20.94 -2.12
CA ASP A 436 -14.33 -21.94 -2.62
C ASP A 436 -15.25 -21.35 -3.70
N GLU A 437 -15.65 -20.08 -3.55
CA GLU A 437 -16.46 -19.36 -4.54
C GLU A 437 -15.71 -19.09 -5.85
N ILE A 438 -14.41 -18.81 -5.78
CA ILE A 438 -13.57 -18.63 -6.97
C ILE A 438 -13.37 -19.96 -7.71
N ALA A 439 -13.33 -21.08 -6.98
CA ALA A 439 -13.13 -22.41 -7.55
C ALA A 439 -14.39 -23.01 -8.21
N SER A 440 -15.58 -22.47 -7.91
CA SER A 440 -16.88 -22.96 -8.40
C SER A 440 -17.31 -22.32 -9.71
#